data_AF-A0A945NEN9-F1
#
_entry.id   AF-A0A945NEN9-F1
#
_cell.length_a   1.000
_cell.length_b   1.000
_cell.length_c   1.000
_cell.angle_alpha   90.00
_cell.angle_beta   90.00
_cell.angle_gamma   90.00
#
_symmetry.space_group_name_H-M   'P 1'
#
loop_
_entity.id
_entity.type
_entity.pdbx_description
1 polymer ?
#
loop_
_entity_poly.entity_id
_entity_poly.type
_entity_poly.pdbx_seq_one_letter_code
_entity_poly.pdbx_strand_id
1 'polypeptide(L)'
;MKNSLIFCFLVTIQFSLADEISYLRYYANEKDFIANVPMKATNRRGYDHLTAYFNDRNLPVKLEYYISNGSLKKREIMEYNSNKVLIQKGEVNSKSEFLKLVVYSNNEPWSVEFQKSNYNDKEKIDFVDQRSTFIIPRGKQVTQIIFETIDGMKYGKIELDYDYLGYLSEERWRALPSGDIIRRFNYKFDLMSNVTQIWEFGKSSELISEVALDMVPADQLYRTPPPRTGNVLDEYDIIRKEIKEKKIISPNTSFIPSTKFDQLVLKSGQYFEVDFVGTNTNGIQFKLLDNNGLLTIPFDNVRSLTSRMGNVIYPEAIEFRKSY
;
A
#
# COMPACT_ATOMS: atom_id res chain seq x y z
N MET A 1 29.36 -17.33 -0.58
CA MET A 1 28.59 -18.42 0.06
C MET A 1 27.50 -17.81 0.90
N LYS A 2 26.24 -18.20 0.59
CA LYS A 2 25.02 -18.17 1.40
C LYS A 2 24.91 -17.12 2.52
N ASN A 3 24.00 -16.16 2.32
CA ASN A 3 22.72 -16.12 3.04
C ASN A 3 21.78 -15.10 2.37
N SER A 4 20.84 -15.62 1.58
CA SER A 4 19.69 -14.86 1.08
C SER A 4 18.79 -14.49 2.26
N LEU A 5 18.64 -13.20 2.56
CA LEU A 5 17.49 -12.73 3.31
C LEU A 5 16.40 -12.33 2.31
N ILE A 6 15.46 -13.24 2.11
CA ILE A 6 14.21 -13.02 1.39
C ILE A 6 13.28 -12.21 2.31
N PHE A 7 13.03 -10.95 1.99
CA PHE A 7 12.08 -10.12 2.73
C PHE A 7 10.70 -10.09 2.03
N CYS A 8 9.94 -11.15 2.25
CA CYS A 8 8.50 -11.20 1.95
C CYS A 8 7.71 -10.50 3.07
N PHE A 9 7.48 -9.21 3.02
CA PHE A 9 6.38 -8.58 3.75
C PHE A 9 5.04 -9.15 3.21
N LEU A 10 4.41 -9.99 4.00
CA LEU A 10 3.00 -10.23 3.83
C LEU A 10 2.25 -8.91 4.08
N VAL A 11 1.07 -8.78 3.50
CA VAL A 11 0.01 -8.01 4.14
C VAL A 11 -0.11 -8.57 5.56
N THR A 12 0.39 -7.86 6.58
CA THR A 12 -0.02 -8.14 7.95
C THR A 12 -1.40 -7.51 8.12
N ILE A 13 -2.42 -8.12 7.49
CA ILE A 13 -3.65 -8.33 8.24
C ILE A 13 -3.16 -9.22 9.37
N GLN A 14 -2.98 -8.64 10.55
CA GLN A 14 -2.84 -9.46 11.74
C GLN A 14 -4.15 -10.21 11.86
N PHE A 15 -4.23 -11.39 11.23
CA PHE A 15 -4.98 -12.46 11.83
C PHE A 15 -4.29 -12.66 13.16
N SER A 16 -4.90 -12.12 14.20
CA SER A 16 -4.80 -12.83 15.44
C SER A 16 -5.36 -14.23 15.11
N LEU A 17 -4.48 -15.22 15.00
CA LEU A 17 -4.86 -16.64 15.09
C LEU A 17 -5.36 -16.94 16.52
N ALA A 18 -6.05 -15.99 17.15
CA ALA A 18 -6.25 -15.90 18.58
C ALA A 18 -7.70 -16.17 18.99
N ASP A 19 -8.57 -16.55 18.04
CA ASP A 19 -9.69 -17.40 18.43
C ASP A 19 -9.20 -18.85 18.40
N GLU A 20 -8.63 -19.25 19.53
CA GLU A 20 -8.15 -20.62 19.74
C GLU A 20 -9.27 -21.62 19.44
N ILE A 21 -8.93 -22.64 18.65
CA ILE A 21 -9.86 -23.73 18.33
C ILE A 21 -10.15 -24.50 19.61
N SER A 22 -11.40 -24.44 20.05
CA SER A 22 -11.87 -25.16 21.23
C SER A 22 -12.37 -26.56 20.90
N TYR A 23 -13.15 -26.69 19.82
CA TYR A 23 -13.68 -27.99 19.39
C TYR A 23 -14.03 -27.98 17.91
N LEU A 24 -14.42 -29.14 17.36
CA LEU A 24 -14.85 -29.28 15.98
C LEU A 24 -16.17 -30.06 15.86
N ARG A 25 -16.88 -29.84 14.75
CA ARG A 25 -18.05 -30.62 14.34
C ARG A 25 -17.94 -30.98 12.86
N TYR A 26 -18.63 -32.05 12.49
CA TYR A 26 -18.71 -32.52 11.11
C TYR A 26 -20.12 -32.28 10.57
N TYR A 27 -20.24 -31.94 9.30
CA TYR A 27 -21.50 -31.72 8.61
C TYR A 27 -21.44 -32.39 7.24
N ALA A 28 -22.57 -32.91 6.75
CA ALA A 28 -22.57 -33.58 5.45
C ALA A 28 -22.44 -32.57 4.29
N ASN A 29 -22.94 -31.35 4.48
CA ASN A 29 -22.90 -30.28 3.49
C ASN A 29 -23.04 -28.89 4.16
N GLU A 30 -22.97 -27.84 3.35
CA GLU A 30 -23.08 -26.45 3.82
C GLU A 30 -24.47 -26.11 4.38
N LYS A 31 -25.54 -26.71 3.83
CA LYS A 31 -26.90 -26.52 4.34
C LYS A 31 -27.04 -27.06 5.77
N ASP A 32 -26.48 -28.24 6.04
CA ASP A 32 -26.47 -28.84 7.37
C ASP A 32 -25.60 -28.04 8.35
N PHE A 33 -24.51 -27.44 7.87
CA PHE A 33 -23.70 -26.51 8.65
C PHE A 33 -24.51 -25.26 9.05
N ILE A 34 -25.20 -24.63 8.10
CA ILE A 34 -26.04 -23.45 8.36
C ILE A 34 -27.20 -23.79 9.31
N ALA A 35 -27.83 -24.96 9.14
CA ALA A 35 -28.88 -25.45 10.02
C ALA A 35 -28.36 -25.99 11.37
N ASN A 36 -27.04 -26.03 11.57
CA ASN A 36 -26.37 -26.62 12.71
C ASN A 36 -26.84 -28.06 13.02
N VAL A 37 -26.90 -28.90 11.99
CA VAL A 37 -27.22 -30.34 12.07
C VAL A 37 -25.94 -31.15 11.89
N PRO A 38 -25.19 -31.45 12.98
CA PRO A 38 -23.92 -32.15 12.88
C PRO A 38 -24.14 -33.64 12.57
N MET A 39 -23.20 -34.22 11.82
CA MET A 39 -23.11 -35.66 11.60
C MET A 39 -22.13 -36.31 12.60
N LYS A 40 -22.30 -37.61 12.84
CA LYS A 40 -21.35 -38.40 13.64
C LYS A 40 -20.00 -38.51 12.94
N ALA A 41 -18.90 -38.47 13.70
CA ALA A 41 -17.55 -38.59 13.16
C ALA A 41 -17.28 -39.90 12.40
N THR A 42 -18.04 -40.97 12.69
CA THR A 42 -17.98 -42.24 11.96
C THR A 42 -18.58 -42.13 10.55
N ASN A 43 -19.61 -41.31 10.39
CA ASN A 43 -20.39 -41.19 9.16
C ASN A 43 -19.64 -40.40 8.07
N ARG A 44 -18.55 -39.71 8.41
CA ARG A 44 -17.73 -38.94 7.47
C ARG A 44 -16.87 -39.81 6.53
N ARG A 45 -16.60 -41.07 6.91
CA ARG A 45 -15.66 -41.92 6.19
C ARG A 45 -16.23 -42.30 4.83
N GLY A 46 -15.47 -42.03 3.76
CA GLY A 46 -15.89 -42.37 2.40
C GLY A 46 -16.92 -41.43 1.79
N TYR A 47 -17.26 -40.33 2.47
CA TYR A 47 -18.22 -39.33 1.99
C TYR A 47 -17.60 -37.93 1.99
N ASP A 48 -18.04 -37.12 1.03
CA ASP A 48 -17.80 -35.68 1.07
C ASP A 48 -18.37 -35.13 2.37
N HIS A 49 -17.61 -34.28 3.06
CA HIS A 49 -18.05 -33.68 4.32
C HIS A 49 -17.34 -32.36 4.59
N LEU A 50 -17.92 -31.60 5.52
CA LEU A 50 -17.39 -30.34 6.02
C LEU A 50 -16.98 -30.52 7.48
N THR A 51 -15.76 -30.10 7.82
CA THR A 51 -15.27 -30.00 9.19
C THR A 51 -15.25 -28.53 9.58
N ALA A 52 -16.04 -28.17 10.59
CA ALA A 52 -16.07 -26.84 11.16
C ALA A 52 -15.35 -26.82 12.51
N TYR A 53 -14.47 -25.86 12.69
CA TYR A 53 -13.72 -25.64 13.92
C TYR A 53 -14.30 -24.42 14.62
N PHE A 54 -14.59 -24.55 15.91
CA PHE A 54 -15.24 -23.52 16.72
C PHE A 54 -14.30 -23.01 17.80
N ASN A 55 -14.41 -21.72 18.12
CA ASN A 55 -13.79 -21.12 19.30
C ASN A 55 -14.63 -21.36 20.58
N ASP A 56 -14.15 -20.83 21.70
CA ASP A 56 -14.78 -20.90 23.02
C ASP A 56 -16.15 -20.17 23.06
N ARG A 57 -16.33 -19.18 22.18
CA ARG A 57 -17.58 -18.42 21.99
C ARG A 57 -18.61 -19.14 21.13
N ASN A 58 -18.34 -20.38 20.71
CA ASN A 58 -19.18 -21.17 19.82
C ASN A 58 -19.36 -20.56 18.41
N LEU A 59 -18.33 -19.85 17.92
CA LEU A 59 -18.29 -19.28 16.58
C LEU A 59 -17.37 -20.12 15.68
N PRO A 60 -17.78 -20.43 14.44
CA PRO A 60 -16.95 -21.19 13.53
C PRO A 60 -15.81 -20.31 13.01
N VAL A 61 -14.56 -20.67 13.28
CA VAL A 61 -13.37 -19.87 12.90
C VAL A 61 -12.61 -20.45 11.71
N LYS A 62 -12.86 -21.74 11.40
CA LYS A 62 -12.27 -22.41 10.24
C LYS A 62 -13.23 -23.47 9.71
N LEU A 63 -13.34 -23.57 8.39
CA LEU A 63 -14.04 -24.64 7.68
C LEU A 63 -13.07 -25.36 6.75
N GLU A 64 -13.17 -26.67 6.72
CA GLU A 64 -12.43 -27.51 5.78
C GLU A 64 -13.41 -28.42 5.04
N TYR A 65 -13.32 -28.43 3.73
CA TYR A 65 -14.18 -29.20 2.84
C TYR A 65 -13.40 -30.39 2.34
N TYR A 66 -13.86 -31.59 2.66
CA TYR A 66 -13.22 -32.85 2.28
C TYR A 66 -14.06 -33.56 1.23
N ILE A 67 -13.38 -34.15 0.25
CA ILE A 67 -14.01 -35.10 -0.68
C ILE A 67 -13.94 -36.53 -0.09
N SER A 68 -14.77 -37.41 -0.62
CA SER A 68 -14.97 -38.81 -0.18
C SER A 68 -13.68 -39.62 -0.05
N ASN A 69 -12.66 -39.32 -0.86
CA ASN A 69 -11.35 -39.97 -0.77
C ASN A 69 -10.44 -39.44 0.37
N GLY A 70 -10.92 -38.47 1.16
CA GLY A 70 -10.20 -37.84 2.27
C GLY A 70 -9.34 -36.63 1.89
N SER A 71 -9.28 -36.24 0.61
CA SER A 71 -8.51 -35.07 0.19
C SER A 71 -9.23 -33.76 0.57
N LEU A 72 -8.45 -32.76 0.95
CA LEU A 72 -8.95 -31.41 1.22
C LEU A 72 -9.23 -30.69 -0.11
N LYS A 73 -10.50 -30.34 -0.34
CA LYS A 73 -10.94 -29.56 -1.50
C LYS A 73 -10.72 -28.07 -1.31
N LYS A 74 -11.05 -27.55 -0.12
CA LYS A 74 -11.04 -26.11 0.18
C LYS A 74 -10.93 -25.86 1.68
N ARG A 75 -10.30 -24.75 2.07
CA ARG A 75 -10.26 -24.27 3.45
C ARG A 75 -10.72 -22.81 3.50
N GLU A 76 -11.58 -22.50 4.46
CA GLU A 76 -12.01 -21.14 4.77
C GLU A 76 -11.66 -20.81 6.22
N ILE A 77 -11.31 -19.55 6.46
CA ILE A 77 -11.10 -19.00 7.80
C ILE A 77 -11.99 -17.78 7.99
N MET A 78 -12.44 -17.57 9.22
CA MET A 78 -13.41 -16.55 9.59
C MET A 78 -12.91 -15.79 10.81
N GLU A 79 -13.17 -14.49 10.82
CA GLU A 79 -12.82 -13.58 11.91
C GLU A 79 -14.05 -12.82 12.36
N TYR A 80 -14.19 -12.66 13.68
CA TYR A 80 -15.32 -12.01 14.32
C TYR A 80 -14.86 -10.85 15.18
N ASN A 81 -15.70 -9.82 15.30
CA ASN A 81 -15.48 -8.77 16.29
C ASN A 81 -15.89 -9.21 17.71
N SER A 82 -15.69 -8.33 18.69
CA SER A 82 -16.09 -8.55 20.09
C SER A 82 -17.58 -8.85 20.27
N ASN A 83 -18.43 -8.33 19.38
CA ASN A 83 -19.88 -8.53 19.38
C ASN A 83 -20.32 -9.82 18.66
N LYS A 84 -19.37 -10.71 18.32
CA LYS A 84 -19.60 -11.97 17.59
C LYS A 84 -20.13 -11.78 16.16
N VAL A 85 -19.93 -10.61 15.56
CA VAL A 85 -20.29 -10.33 14.16
C VAL A 85 -19.12 -10.71 13.27
N LEU A 86 -19.39 -11.43 12.18
CA LEU A 86 -18.39 -11.80 11.18
C LEU A 86 -17.88 -10.55 10.47
N ILE A 87 -16.58 -10.28 10.59
CA ILE A 87 -15.94 -9.12 9.95
C ILE A 87 -15.11 -9.50 8.74
N GLN A 88 -14.58 -10.74 8.72
CA GLN A 88 -13.80 -11.23 7.58
C GLN A 88 -14.03 -12.71 7.36
N LYS A 89 -14.02 -13.12 6.10
CA LYS A 89 -14.04 -14.53 5.68
C LYS A 89 -13.09 -14.70 4.51
N GLY A 90 -12.13 -15.62 4.60
CA GLY A 90 -11.19 -15.86 3.51
C GLY A 90 -11.00 -17.33 3.18
N GLU A 91 -10.83 -17.61 1.89
CA GLU A 91 -10.40 -18.90 1.37
C GLU A 91 -8.87 -18.93 1.33
N VAL A 92 -8.27 -19.99 1.85
CA VAL A 92 -6.81 -20.11 1.98
C VAL A 92 -6.28 -21.38 1.33
N ASN A 93 -5.03 -21.32 0.90
CA ASN A 93 -4.32 -22.49 0.37
C ASN A 93 -3.72 -23.36 1.49
N SER A 94 -2.97 -24.41 1.11
CA SER A 94 -2.33 -25.33 2.06
C SER A 94 -1.27 -24.66 2.95
N LYS A 95 -0.72 -23.51 2.52
CA LYS A 95 0.24 -22.69 3.27
C LYS A 95 -0.43 -21.61 4.12
N SER A 96 -1.76 -21.61 4.20
CA SER A 96 -2.57 -20.58 4.87
C SER A 96 -2.45 -19.19 4.24
N GLU A 97 -2.06 -19.10 2.96
CA GLU A 97 -2.10 -17.85 2.20
C GLU A 97 -3.49 -17.67 1.59
N PHE A 98 -4.03 -16.44 1.63
CA PHE A 98 -5.36 -16.15 1.09
C PHE A 98 -5.39 -16.28 -0.44
N LEU A 99 -6.39 -16.99 -0.95
CA LEU A 99 -6.76 -17.00 -2.36
C LEU A 99 -7.90 -16.02 -2.65
N LYS A 100 -8.78 -15.85 -1.67
CA LYS A 100 -9.91 -14.91 -1.69
C LYS A 100 -10.13 -14.41 -0.27
N LEU A 101 -10.36 -13.12 -0.10
CA LEU A 101 -10.72 -12.51 1.18
C LEU A 101 -11.97 -11.66 1.01
N VAL A 102 -12.94 -11.83 1.90
CA VAL A 102 -14.16 -11.02 1.97
C VAL A 102 -14.09 -10.25 3.27
N VAL A 103 -14.20 -8.93 3.17
CA VAL A 103 -14.27 -8.00 4.30
C VAL A 103 -15.66 -7.43 4.37
N TYR A 104 -16.31 -7.53 5.52
CA TYR A 104 -17.64 -6.99 5.79
C TYR A 104 -17.47 -5.68 6.57
N SER A 105 -17.64 -4.55 5.90
CA SER A 105 -17.46 -3.24 6.52
C SER A 105 -18.00 -2.11 5.64
N ASN A 106 -18.71 -1.17 6.27
CA ASN A 106 -19.17 0.07 5.62
C ASN A 106 -18.02 1.05 5.42
N ASN A 107 -16.92 0.87 6.17
CA ASN A 107 -15.76 1.75 6.18
C ASN A 107 -14.55 1.07 5.55
N GLU A 108 -14.74 0.08 4.68
CA GLU A 108 -13.63 -0.52 3.95
C GLU A 108 -13.01 0.54 3.03
N PRO A 109 -11.72 0.87 3.21
CA PRO A 109 -10.98 1.87 2.45
C PRO A 109 -11.31 2.00 0.96
N TRP A 110 -11.14 0.91 0.22
CA TRP A 110 -11.26 0.92 -1.24
C TRP A 110 -12.68 1.14 -1.69
N SER A 111 -13.61 0.53 -0.98
CA SER A 111 -15.03 0.69 -1.21
C SER A 111 -15.47 2.14 -0.98
N VAL A 112 -15.05 2.78 0.11
CA VAL A 112 -15.39 4.17 0.42
C VAL A 112 -14.89 5.11 -0.69
N GLU A 113 -13.66 4.89 -1.18
CA GLU A 113 -13.13 5.70 -2.28
C GLU A 113 -13.82 5.44 -3.60
N PHE A 114 -14.16 4.19 -3.87
CA PHE A 114 -14.93 3.85 -5.06
C PHE A 114 -16.28 4.58 -5.05
N GLN A 115 -16.96 4.57 -3.90
CA GLN A 115 -18.23 5.27 -3.73
C GLN A 115 -18.10 6.76 -4.01
N LYS A 116 -17.14 7.45 -3.36
CA LYS A 116 -16.90 8.89 -3.57
C LYS A 116 -16.57 9.25 -5.01
N SER A 117 -15.83 8.39 -5.71
CA SER A 117 -15.39 8.66 -7.09
C SER A 117 -16.48 8.41 -8.13
N ASN A 118 -17.40 7.48 -7.87
CA ASN A 118 -18.37 7.05 -8.86
C ASN A 118 -19.77 7.61 -8.63
N TYR A 119 -20.17 7.73 -7.36
CA TYR A 119 -21.53 8.07 -6.96
C TYR A 119 -21.58 9.49 -6.42
N ASN A 120 -22.57 10.26 -6.89
CA ASN A 120 -22.94 11.53 -6.29
C ASN A 120 -24.00 11.29 -5.22
N ASP A 121 -24.12 12.19 -4.23
CA ASP A 121 -25.11 12.14 -3.13
C ASP A 121 -26.59 11.96 -3.57
N LYS A 122 -26.87 12.13 -4.87
CA LYS A 122 -28.20 11.99 -5.48
C LYS A 122 -28.57 10.55 -5.81
N GLU A 123 -27.60 9.64 -5.90
CA GLU A 123 -27.86 8.22 -6.20
C GLU A 123 -28.21 7.46 -4.92
N LYS A 124 -29.44 6.94 -4.86
CA LYS A 124 -29.97 6.18 -3.72
C LYS A 124 -29.46 4.73 -3.76
N ILE A 125 -28.18 4.52 -3.51
CA ILE A 125 -27.66 3.18 -3.22
C ILE A 125 -27.45 3.07 -1.71
N ASP A 126 -27.98 2.00 -1.13
CA ASP A 126 -27.70 1.65 0.25
C ASP A 126 -26.39 0.86 0.32
N PHE A 127 -25.37 1.47 0.93
CA PHE A 127 -24.06 0.87 1.14
C PHE A 127 -23.92 0.23 2.54
N VAL A 128 -25.01 0.17 3.31
CA VAL A 128 -25.03 -0.49 4.62
C VAL A 128 -24.77 -1.99 4.48
N ASP A 129 -23.89 -2.50 5.33
CA ASP A 129 -23.42 -3.87 5.44
C ASP A 129 -22.88 -4.46 4.13
N GLN A 130 -22.25 -3.58 3.33
CA GLN A 130 -21.56 -3.97 2.12
C GLN A 130 -20.33 -4.86 2.39
N ARG A 131 -19.85 -5.48 1.32
CA ARG A 131 -18.65 -6.31 1.35
C ARG A 131 -17.68 -6.01 0.23
N SER A 132 -16.39 -6.08 0.56
CA SER A 132 -15.28 -6.01 -0.38
C SER A 132 -14.65 -7.38 -0.52
N THR A 133 -14.59 -7.89 -1.75
CA THR A 133 -13.99 -9.18 -2.08
C THR A 133 -12.67 -8.98 -2.80
N PHE A 134 -11.58 -9.35 -2.15
CA PHE A 134 -10.22 -9.36 -2.67
C PHE A 134 -9.91 -10.73 -3.27
N ILE A 135 -9.39 -10.74 -4.49
CA ILE A 135 -8.96 -11.95 -5.20
C ILE A 135 -7.44 -11.92 -5.26
N ILE A 136 -6.82 -12.98 -4.74
CA ILE A 136 -5.37 -13.08 -4.52
C ILE A 136 -4.87 -14.37 -5.17
N PRO A 137 -4.68 -14.38 -6.50
CA PRO A 137 -4.22 -15.57 -7.20
C PRO A 137 -2.91 -16.07 -6.61
N ARG A 138 -2.86 -17.38 -6.34
CA ARG A 138 -1.68 -18.07 -5.79
C ARG A 138 -1.17 -17.51 -4.45
N GLY A 139 -1.96 -16.72 -3.72
CA GLY A 139 -1.58 -16.23 -2.39
C GLY A 139 -0.54 -15.10 -2.36
N LYS A 140 -0.26 -14.45 -3.50
CA LYS A 140 0.84 -13.48 -3.59
C LYS A 140 0.40 -12.02 -3.54
N GLN A 141 -0.45 -11.62 -4.49
CA GLN A 141 -0.83 -10.22 -4.71
C GLN A 141 -2.32 -10.15 -5.05
N VAL A 142 -2.98 -9.09 -4.60
CA VAL A 142 -4.37 -8.82 -4.96
C VAL A 142 -4.41 -8.40 -6.43
N THR A 143 -5.15 -9.13 -7.26
CA THR A 143 -5.33 -8.75 -8.68
C THR A 143 -6.69 -8.12 -8.93
N GLN A 144 -7.65 -8.31 -8.02
CA GLN A 144 -8.97 -7.76 -8.17
C GLN A 144 -9.63 -7.51 -6.82
N ILE A 145 -10.37 -6.41 -6.75
CA ILE A 145 -11.27 -6.07 -5.64
C ILE A 145 -12.66 -5.90 -6.23
N ILE A 146 -13.67 -6.53 -5.64
CA ILE A 146 -15.07 -6.44 -6.07
C ILE A 146 -15.89 -5.91 -4.91
N PHE A 147 -16.68 -4.87 -5.16
CA PHE A 147 -17.57 -4.29 -4.17
C PHE A 147 -19.01 -4.70 -4.42
N GLU A 148 -19.70 -5.06 -3.35
CA GLU A 148 -21.05 -5.62 -3.42
C GLU A 148 -21.89 -5.12 -2.23
N THR A 149 -23.13 -4.73 -2.50
CA THR A 149 -24.11 -4.40 -1.44
C THR A 149 -24.57 -5.66 -0.72
N ILE A 150 -25.28 -5.50 0.40
CA ILE A 150 -25.85 -6.63 1.14
C ILE A 150 -26.83 -7.48 0.30
N ASP A 151 -27.54 -6.84 -0.63
CA ASP A 151 -28.50 -7.51 -1.55
C ASP A 151 -27.80 -8.29 -2.68
N GLY A 152 -26.47 -8.22 -2.77
CA GLY A 152 -25.69 -8.92 -3.79
C GLY A 152 -25.48 -8.12 -5.09
N MET A 153 -25.85 -6.84 -5.11
CA MET A 153 -25.57 -5.98 -6.26
C MET A 153 -24.09 -5.61 -6.26
N LYS A 154 -23.37 -6.05 -7.31
CA LYS A 154 -22.00 -5.58 -7.56
C LYS A 154 -22.05 -4.22 -8.22
N TYR A 155 -21.55 -3.20 -7.53
CA TYR A 155 -21.57 -1.82 -8.00
C TYR A 155 -20.21 -1.35 -8.55
N GLY A 156 -19.13 -2.07 -8.23
CA GLY A 156 -17.81 -1.68 -8.65
C GLY A 156 -16.78 -2.80 -8.59
N LYS A 157 -15.71 -2.64 -9.35
CA LYS A 157 -14.50 -3.44 -9.23
C LYS A 157 -13.25 -2.63 -9.50
N ILE A 158 -12.14 -3.05 -8.91
CA ILE A 158 -10.79 -2.56 -9.18
C ILE A 158 -9.96 -3.74 -9.66
N GLU A 159 -9.23 -3.55 -10.76
CA GLU A 159 -8.32 -4.52 -11.32
C GLU A 159 -6.89 -4.00 -11.15
N LEU A 160 -6.00 -4.83 -10.61
CA LEU A 160 -4.60 -4.49 -10.35
C LEU A 160 -3.70 -5.41 -11.15
N ASP A 161 -2.93 -4.82 -12.07
CA ASP A 161 -1.97 -5.52 -12.89
C ASP A 161 -0.55 -5.20 -12.44
N TYR A 162 0.30 -6.21 -12.51
CA TYR A 162 1.69 -6.14 -12.07
C TYR A 162 2.61 -6.43 -13.25
N ASP A 163 3.77 -5.79 -13.26
CA ASP A 163 4.82 -6.05 -14.23
C ASP A 163 5.54 -7.39 -13.96
N TYR A 164 6.52 -7.72 -14.80
CA TYR A 164 7.29 -8.96 -14.69
C TYR A 164 8.19 -9.02 -13.45
N LEU A 165 8.44 -7.90 -12.78
CA LEU A 165 9.19 -7.79 -11.53
C LEU A 165 8.28 -7.84 -10.30
N GLY A 166 6.96 -7.77 -10.50
CA GLY A 166 5.95 -7.78 -9.46
C GLY A 166 5.60 -6.40 -8.90
N TYR A 167 6.00 -5.31 -9.56
CA TYR A 167 5.53 -3.97 -9.21
C TYR A 167 4.16 -3.71 -9.83
N LEU A 168 3.28 -3.01 -9.11
CA LEU A 168 2.00 -2.57 -9.65
C LEU A 168 2.29 -1.69 -10.87
N SER A 169 1.72 -2.03 -12.02
CA SER A 169 1.89 -1.31 -13.28
C SER A 169 0.62 -0.58 -13.70
N GLU A 170 -0.55 -1.14 -13.39
CA GLU A 170 -1.83 -0.53 -13.74
C GLU A 170 -2.91 -0.84 -12.69
N GLU A 171 -3.76 0.15 -12.42
CA GLU A 171 -4.95 0.03 -11.58
C GLU A 171 -6.17 0.56 -12.37
N ARG A 172 -7.19 -0.27 -12.58
CA ARG A 172 -8.40 0.11 -13.34
C ARG A 172 -9.64 -0.01 -12.48
N TRP A 173 -10.37 1.10 -12.34
CA TRP A 173 -11.61 1.19 -11.59
C TRP A 173 -12.75 1.12 -12.58
N ARG A 174 -13.67 0.18 -12.39
CA ARG A 174 -14.81 -0.02 -13.28
C ARG A 174 -16.12 0.00 -12.51
N ALA A 175 -17.05 0.82 -12.98
CA ALA A 175 -18.44 0.78 -12.53
C ALA A 175 -19.10 -0.50 -13.00
N LEU A 176 -19.94 -1.09 -12.16
CA LEU A 176 -20.76 -2.24 -12.51
C LEU A 176 -22.25 -1.87 -12.34
N PRO A 177 -23.14 -2.37 -13.23
CA PRO A 177 -22.89 -3.37 -14.27
C PRO A 177 -22.36 -2.81 -15.60
N SER A 178 -22.27 -1.49 -15.80
CA SER A 178 -21.95 -0.91 -17.11
C SER A 178 -20.58 -1.30 -17.67
N GLY A 179 -19.60 -1.51 -16.77
CA GLY A 179 -18.22 -1.87 -17.13
C GLY A 179 -17.34 -0.68 -17.48
N ASP A 180 -17.90 0.53 -17.41
CA ASP A 180 -17.22 1.78 -17.73
C ASP A 180 -16.02 2.00 -16.81
N ILE A 181 -14.90 2.42 -17.40
CA ILE A 181 -13.70 2.78 -16.63
C ILE A 181 -13.94 4.16 -16.05
N ILE A 182 -13.89 4.27 -14.72
CA ILE A 182 -14.13 5.53 -14.01
C ILE A 182 -12.84 6.25 -13.64
N ARG A 183 -11.79 5.47 -13.36
CA ARG A 183 -10.43 5.93 -13.10
C ARG A 183 -9.46 4.86 -13.58
N ARG A 184 -8.31 5.29 -14.08
CA ARG A 184 -7.18 4.41 -14.38
C ARG A 184 -5.90 5.04 -13.87
N PHE A 185 -5.05 4.24 -13.23
CA PHE A 185 -3.72 4.66 -12.83
C PHE A 185 -2.67 3.82 -13.53
N ASN A 186 -1.66 4.48 -14.08
CA ASN A 186 -0.47 3.81 -14.60
C ASN A 186 0.70 4.12 -13.67
N TYR A 187 1.54 3.12 -13.45
CA TYR A 187 2.69 3.22 -12.58
C TYR A 187 3.95 2.85 -13.37
N LYS A 188 5.00 3.64 -13.20
CA LYS A 188 6.32 3.32 -13.73
C LYS A 188 7.34 3.46 -12.63
N PHE A 189 7.92 2.35 -12.25
CA PHE A 189 9.02 2.30 -11.31
C PHE A 189 10.36 2.37 -12.06
N ASP A 190 11.20 3.33 -11.72
CA ASP A 190 12.58 3.40 -12.20
C ASP A 190 13.53 2.86 -11.13
N LEU A 191 14.08 1.68 -11.40
CA LEU A 191 15.03 0.99 -10.51
C LEU A 191 16.32 1.78 -10.28
N MET A 192 16.75 2.60 -11.24
CA MET A 192 18.03 3.30 -11.16
C MET A 192 17.94 4.56 -10.29
N SER A 193 16.79 5.23 -10.32
CA SER A 193 16.53 6.44 -9.54
C SER A 193 15.68 6.18 -8.29
N ASN A 194 15.12 4.98 -8.13
CA ASN A 194 14.15 4.64 -7.09
C ASN A 194 12.94 5.61 -7.06
N VAL A 195 12.57 6.12 -8.24
CA VAL A 195 11.44 7.02 -8.44
C VAL A 195 10.25 6.23 -8.96
N THR A 196 9.06 6.51 -8.41
CA THR A 196 7.80 5.99 -8.97
C THR A 196 7.02 7.13 -9.61
N GLN A 197 6.76 7.00 -10.91
CA GLN A 197 5.86 7.88 -11.64
C GLN A 197 4.46 7.29 -11.65
N ILE A 198 3.46 8.15 -11.41
CA ILE A 198 2.05 7.78 -11.35
C ILE A 198 1.28 8.72 -12.26
N TRP A 199 0.52 8.15 -13.20
CA TRP A 199 -0.41 8.90 -14.05
C TRP A 199 -1.84 8.49 -13.70
N GLU A 200 -2.71 9.46 -13.47
CA GLU A 200 -4.14 9.25 -13.28
C GLU A 200 -4.91 9.67 -14.53
N PHE A 201 -5.85 8.83 -14.96
CA PHE A 201 -6.76 9.09 -16.06
C PHE A 201 -8.21 9.03 -15.60
N GLY A 202 -9.02 9.94 -16.14
CA GLY A 202 -10.45 10.04 -15.87
C GLY A 202 -11.33 9.15 -16.75
N LYS A 203 -12.64 9.39 -16.68
CA LYS A 203 -13.69 8.66 -17.40
C LYS A 203 -13.54 8.71 -18.93
N SER A 204 -13.01 9.81 -19.47
CA SER A 204 -12.83 10.01 -20.92
C SER A 204 -11.41 9.71 -21.39
N SER A 205 -10.60 9.02 -20.55
CA SER A 205 -9.17 8.77 -20.77
C SER A 205 -8.29 10.02 -20.83
N GLU A 206 -8.80 11.15 -20.34
CA GLU A 206 -8.04 12.38 -20.12
C GLU A 206 -7.04 12.19 -18.98
N LEU A 207 -5.84 12.75 -19.11
CA LEU A 207 -4.86 12.79 -18.02
C LEU A 207 -5.35 13.80 -16.97
N ILE A 208 -5.63 13.31 -15.76
CA ILE A 208 -6.07 14.12 -14.62
C ILE A 208 -4.88 14.60 -13.79
N SER A 209 -3.88 13.74 -13.60
CA SER A 209 -2.76 14.00 -12.69
C SER A 209 -1.52 13.22 -13.11
N GLU A 210 -0.35 13.80 -12.87
CA GLU A 210 0.96 13.17 -13.04
C GLU A 210 1.84 13.55 -11.84
N VAL A 211 2.37 12.54 -11.16
CA VAL A 211 3.20 12.72 -9.95
C VAL A 211 4.43 11.82 -10.05
N ALA A 212 5.59 12.37 -9.72
CA ALA A 212 6.82 11.62 -9.49
C ALA A 212 7.16 11.65 -7.99
N LEU A 213 7.33 10.46 -7.40
CA LEU A 213 7.70 10.31 -5.99
C LEU A 213 9.19 9.94 -5.93
N ASP A 214 10.00 10.85 -5.38
CA ASP A 214 11.43 10.67 -5.15
C ASP A 214 11.67 10.33 -3.67
N MET A 215 12.50 9.31 -3.41
CA MET A 215 12.63 8.62 -2.12
C MET A 215 11.32 8.04 -1.55
N VAL A 216 11.09 6.77 -1.84
CA VAL A 216 10.49 5.88 -0.83
C VAL A 216 11.40 4.66 -0.73
N PRO A 217 11.90 4.27 0.46
CA PRO A 217 12.62 3.02 0.61
C PRO A 217 11.80 1.90 -0.05
N ALA A 218 12.42 1.03 -0.84
CA ALA A 218 11.72 -0.05 -1.56
C ALA A 218 10.85 -0.93 -0.63
N ASP A 219 11.17 -0.92 0.67
CA ASP A 219 10.44 -1.61 1.74
C ASP A 219 9.19 -0.87 2.25
N GLN A 220 8.95 0.37 1.81
CA GLN A 220 7.83 1.24 2.22
C GLN A 220 6.90 1.65 1.05
N LEU A 221 7.24 1.27 -0.19
CA LEU A 221 6.35 1.40 -1.36
C LEU A 221 5.30 0.27 -1.35
N TYR A 222 4.32 0.42 -0.48
CA TYR A 222 2.99 -0.22 -0.51
C TYR A 222 2.93 -1.74 -0.69
N ARG A 223 2.80 -2.45 0.44
CA ARG A 223 2.30 -3.84 0.49
C ARG A 223 0.75 -3.89 0.48
N THR A 224 0.12 -2.74 0.66
CA THR A 224 -1.32 -2.45 0.51
C THR A 224 -1.39 -1.03 -0.05
N PRO A 225 -1.97 -0.80 -1.24
CA PRO A 225 -2.18 0.56 -1.71
C PRO A 225 -3.25 1.23 -0.82
N PRO A 226 -3.08 2.50 -0.42
CA PRO A 226 -4.05 3.20 0.41
C PRO A 226 -5.24 3.70 -0.43
N PRO A 227 -6.41 3.85 0.20
CA PRO A 227 -7.55 4.56 -0.40
C PRO A 227 -7.18 6.03 -0.67
N ARG A 228 -7.18 6.47 -1.93
CA ARG A 228 -6.85 7.86 -2.29
C ARG A 228 -8.10 8.69 -2.59
N THR A 229 -8.45 9.58 -1.67
CA THR A 229 -9.46 10.63 -1.86
C THR A 229 -8.88 11.82 -2.64
N GLY A 230 -9.25 11.95 -3.92
CA GLY A 230 -9.11 13.18 -4.71
C GLY A 230 -7.69 13.77 -4.85
N ASN A 231 -7.58 14.86 -5.62
CA ASN A 231 -6.34 15.62 -5.80
C ASN A 231 -6.09 16.59 -4.62
N VAL A 232 -6.06 16.08 -3.39
CA VAL A 232 -5.65 16.85 -2.20
C VAL A 232 -4.74 15.98 -1.33
N LEU A 233 -3.51 16.46 -1.11
CA LEU A 233 -2.45 15.82 -0.32
C LEU A 233 -2.72 15.94 1.19
N ASP A 234 -3.60 15.12 1.75
CA ASP A 234 -3.92 15.13 3.20
C ASP A 234 -2.93 14.33 4.09
N GLU A 235 -1.96 13.62 3.51
CA GLU A 235 -0.84 13.05 4.28
C GLU A 235 0.11 14.15 4.79
N TYR A 236 0.19 15.29 4.09
CA TYR A 236 1.04 16.41 4.48
C TYR A 236 0.55 17.08 5.77
N ASP A 237 -0.75 17.28 5.96
CA ASP A 237 -1.28 17.95 7.15
C ASP A 237 -1.32 17.05 8.39
N ILE A 238 -1.46 15.73 8.24
CA ILE A 238 -1.34 14.76 9.36
C ILE A 238 0.13 14.66 9.79
N ILE A 239 1.07 14.55 8.85
CA ILE A 239 2.51 14.54 9.14
C ILE A 239 2.94 15.89 9.74
N ARG A 240 2.45 17.02 9.22
CA ARG A 240 2.74 18.36 9.76
C ARG A 240 2.13 18.60 11.14
N LYS A 241 0.94 18.06 11.40
CA LYS A 241 0.27 18.13 12.71
C LYS A 241 0.94 17.20 13.72
N GLU A 242 1.32 15.97 13.34
CA GLU A 242 2.10 15.07 14.21
C GLU A 242 3.51 15.58 14.49
N ILE A 243 4.18 16.23 13.52
CA ILE A 243 5.49 16.88 13.71
C ILE A 243 5.37 18.12 14.62
N LYS A 244 4.26 18.87 14.56
CA LYS A 244 4.01 20.02 15.46
C LYS A 244 3.55 19.60 16.87
N GLU A 245 2.80 18.50 17.00
CA GLU A 245 2.16 18.08 18.24
C GLU A 245 2.96 17.03 19.04
N LYS A 246 3.82 16.20 18.40
CA LYS A 246 4.67 15.21 19.08
C LYS A 246 6.14 15.62 19.08
N LYS A 247 6.54 16.39 20.10
CA LYS A 247 7.92 16.37 20.63
C LYS A 247 8.21 14.94 21.14
N ILE A 248 8.78 14.06 20.32
CA ILE A 248 9.36 12.81 20.82
C ILE A 248 10.76 12.61 20.23
N ILE A 249 11.67 12.52 21.20
CA ILE A 249 13.11 12.37 21.15
C ILE A 249 13.43 10.93 20.75
N SER A 250 14.24 10.74 19.71
CA SER A 250 14.77 9.43 19.31
C SER A 250 16.04 9.10 20.11
N PRO A 251 16.19 7.92 20.74
CA PRO A 251 17.45 7.47 21.30
C PRO A 251 18.22 6.70 20.23
N ASN A 252 18.65 7.42 19.21
CA ASN A 252 19.81 7.11 18.40
C ASN A 252 20.20 8.43 17.78
N THR A 253 21.37 8.94 18.18
CA THR A 253 21.89 10.23 17.75
C THR A 253 21.91 10.28 16.23
N SER A 254 21.03 11.08 15.64
CA SER A 254 21.13 11.52 14.26
C SER A 254 22.53 12.06 14.05
N PHE A 255 23.38 11.32 13.35
CA PHE A 255 24.59 11.90 12.81
C PHE A 255 24.17 12.63 11.53
N ILE A 256 24.07 13.95 11.61
CA ILE A 256 24.15 14.79 10.43
C ILE A 256 25.59 14.63 9.95
N PRO A 257 25.86 14.11 8.74
CA PRO A 257 27.20 14.20 8.18
C PRO A 257 27.54 15.67 7.98
N SER A 258 28.21 16.26 8.96
CA SER A 258 28.81 17.57 8.84
C SER A 258 30.17 17.39 8.17
N THR A 259 30.32 17.93 6.97
CA THR A 259 31.64 18.13 6.40
C THR A 259 32.26 19.34 7.10
N LYS A 260 33.58 19.39 7.28
CA LYS A 260 34.22 20.58 7.92
C LYS A 260 34.10 21.83 7.04
N PHE A 261 33.91 21.64 5.74
CA PHE A 261 33.93 22.66 4.71
C PHE A 261 32.75 22.49 3.75
N ASP A 262 32.44 23.55 3.03
CA ASP A 262 31.42 23.53 1.97
C ASP A 262 31.99 22.78 0.75
N GLN A 263 31.12 22.15 -0.04
CA GLN A 263 31.52 21.33 -1.20
C GLN A 263 31.10 22.00 -2.50
N LEU A 264 32.07 22.37 -3.32
CA LEU A 264 31.85 22.92 -4.66
C LEU A 264 32.13 21.85 -5.71
N VAL A 265 31.14 21.56 -6.56
CA VAL A 265 31.25 20.59 -7.66
C VAL A 265 31.15 21.33 -8.99
N LEU A 266 32.12 21.12 -9.87
CA LEU A 266 32.15 21.72 -11.21
C LEU A 266 31.39 20.85 -12.22
N LYS A 267 30.98 21.44 -13.34
CA LYS A 267 30.38 20.67 -14.45
C LYS A 267 31.33 19.64 -15.06
N SER A 268 32.65 19.82 -14.91
CA SER A 268 33.67 18.83 -15.28
C SER A 268 33.66 17.57 -14.39
N GLY A 269 32.93 17.58 -13.26
CA GLY A 269 32.88 16.49 -12.29
C GLY A 269 33.96 16.58 -11.19
N GLN A 270 34.84 17.58 -11.25
CA GLN A 270 35.79 17.86 -10.16
C GLN A 270 35.06 18.45 -8.94
N TYR A 271 35.49 18.08 -7.74
CA TYR A 271 34.96 18.62 -6.49
C TYR A 271 36.08 19.24 -5.64
N PHE A 272 35.73 20.30 -4.92
CA PHE A 272 36.63 21.05 -4.03
C PHE A 272 35.97 21.24 -2.67
N GLU A 273 36.75 21.09 -1.61
CA GLU A 273 36.39 21.58 -0.27
C GLU A 273 36.74 23.07 -0.18
N VAL A 274 35.74 23.89 0.12
CA VAL A 274 35.83 25.35 0.07
C VAL A 274 35.18 26.00 1.29
N ASP A 275 35.56 27.23 1.58
CA ASP A 275 34.83 28.11 2.50
C ASP A 275 34.03 29.11 1.66
N PHE A 276 32.71 28.95 1.59
CA PHE A 276 31.84 29.81 0.79
C PHE A 276 31.73 31.20 1.45
N VAL A 277 31.95 32.25 0.66
CA VAL A 277 31.92 33.64 1.14
C VAL A 277 30.67 34.38 0.66
N GLY A 278 30.24 34.14 -0.58
CA GLY A 278 29.08 34.82 -1.16
C GLY A 278 29.03 34.70 -2.68
N THR A 279 28.10 35.43 -3.30
CA THR A 279 27.95 35.50 -4.76
C THR A 279 28.06 36.94 -5.23
N ASN A 280 28.69 37.16 -6.39
CA ASN A 280 28.73 38.45 -7.07
C ASN A 280 28.26 38.30 -8.53
N THR A 281 28.31 39.39 -9.29
CA THR A 281 27.93 39.40 -10.72
C THR A 281 28.75 38.45 -11.58
N ASN A 282 29.94 38.06 -11.13
CA ASN A 282 30.90 37.26 -11.87
C ASN A 282 30.90 35.79 -11.43
N GLY A 283 30.17 35.42 -10.38
CA GLY A 283 30.05 34.03 -9.93
C GLY A 283 30.04 33.82 -8.41
N ILE A 284 30.36 32.57 -8.02
CA ILE A 284 30.47 32.13 -6.63
C ILE A 284 31.85 32.49 -6.09
N GLN A 285 31.89 33.19 -4.96
CA GLN A 285 33.13 33.56 -4.26
C GLN A 285 33.41 32.61 -3.10
N PHE A 286 34.63 32.08 -3.04
CA PHE A 286 35.03 31.11 -2.04
C PHE A 286 36.54 31.19 -1.75
N LYS A 287 36.97 30.55 -0.65
CA LYS A 287 38.39 30.37 -0.31
C LYS A 287 38.74 28.88 -0.32
N LEU A 288 39.99 28.57 -0.70
CA LEU A 288 40.53 27.21 -0.62
C LEU A 288 41.25 27.02 0.71
N LEU A 289 41.31 25.77 1.18
CA LEU A 289 41.87 25.41 2.49
C LEU A 289 43.31 25.92 2.72
N ASP A 290 44.13 25.93 1.67
CA ASP A 290 45.54 26.29 1.74
C ASP A 290 45.83 27.71 1.20
N ASN A 291 44.79 28.49 0.87
CA ASN A 291 44.94 29.80 0.26
C ASN A 291 43.92 30.80 0.80
N ASN A 292 44.43 31.84 1.47
CA ASN A 292 43.61 32.93 2.01
C ASN A 292 43.04 33.88 0.92
N GLY A 293 43.44 33.70 -0.34
CA GLY A 293 42.92 34.46 -1.47
C GLY A 293 41.44 34.18 -1.74
N LEU A 294 40.66 35.24 -1.92
CA LEU A 294 39.27 35.14 -2.36
C LEU A 294 39.25 34.81 -3.85
N LEU A 295 38.74 33.62 -4.19
CA LEU A 295 38.59 33.18 -5.57
C LEU A 295 37.14 33.35 -6.02
N THR A 296 36.92 33.50 -7.32
CA THR A 296 35.58 33.59 -7.91
C THR A 296 35.48 32.63 -9.08
N ILE A 297 34.44 31.79 -9.11
CA ILE A 297 34.15 30.89 -10.22
C ILE A 297 32.83 31.25 -10.90
N PRO A 298 32.79 31.41 -12.24
CA PRO A 298 31.56 31.69 -12.96
C PRO A 298 30.51 30.61 -12.75
N PHE A 299 29.24 31.02 -12.59
CA PHE A 299 28.10 30.11 -12.41
C PHE A 299 28.01 29.04 -13.50
N ASP A 300 28.34 29.40 -14.74
CA ASP A 300 28.30 28.48 -15.88
C ASP A 300 29.20 27.25 -15.72
N ASN A 301 30.23 27.34 -14.88
CA ASN A 301 31.16 26.24 -14.62
C ASN A 301 30.80 25.42 -13.38
N VAL A 302 29.84 25.88 -12.58
CA VAL A 302 29.43 25.23 -11.33
C VAL A 302 28.26 24.29 -11.60
N ARG A 303 28.37 23.06 -11.10
CA ARG A 303 27.28 22.07 -11.10
C ARG A 303 26.45 22.17 -9.83
N SER A 304 27.11 22.23 -8.67
CA SER A 304 26.44 22.42 -7.38
C SER A 304 27.39 23.00 -6.34
N LEU A 305 26.83 23.71 -5.37
CA LEU A 305 27.52 24.12 -4.14
C LEU A 305 26.66 23.66 -2.95
N THR A 306 27.26 22.90 -2.04
CA THR A 306 26.58 22.35 -0.85
C THR A 306 27.29 22.85 0.41
N SER A 307 26.53 23.37 1.38
CA SER A 307 27.04 23.82 2.67
C SER A 307 27.59 22.65 3.50
N ARG A 308 28.49 22.94 4.44
CA ARG A 308 28.96 22.05 5.51
C ARG A 308 27.87 21.34 6.32
N MET A 309 26.65 21.87 6.29
CA MET A 309 25.45 21.29 6.92
C MET A 309 24.59 20.44 5.97
N GLY A 310 25.01 20.26 4.72
CA GLY A 310 24.29 19.48 3.70
C GLY A 310 23.27 20.26 2.87
N ASN A 311 23.14 21.57 3.07
CA ASN A 311 22.19 22.41 2.32
C ASN A 311 22.71 22.77 0.92
N VAL A 312 21.92 22.61 -0.13
CA VAL A 312 22.27 23.05 -1.48
C VAL A 312 22.16 24.58 -1.57
N ILE A 313 23.29 25.25 -1.79
CA ILE A 313 23.40 26.71 -1.97
C ILE A 313 23.24 27.07 -3.46
N TYR A 314 23.78 26.25 -4.36
CA TYR A 314 23.66 26.42 -5.80
C TYR A 314 23.42 25.08 -6.50
N PRO A 315 22.53 24.97 -7.51
CA PRO A 315 21.62 26.04 -7.96
C PRO A 315 20.65 26.45 -6.86
N GLU A 316 20.33 27.74 -6.81
CA GLU A 316 19.35 28.26 -5.86
C GLU A 316 18.04 27.48 -6.08
N ALA A 317 17.52 26.85 -5.03
CA ALA A 317 16.27 26.12 -5.12
C ALA A 317 15.21 27.10 -5.66
N ILE A 318 14.38 26.66 -6.61
CA ILE A 318 13.30 27.48 -7.16
C ILE A 318 12.26 27.66 -6.06
N GLU A 319 12.48 28.61 -5.17
CA GLU A 319 11.45 29.10 -4.28
C GLU A 319 10.43 29.85 -5.14
N PHE A 320 9.16 29.47 -5.03
CA PHE A 320 8.04 30.19 -5.63
C PHE A 320 8.18 31.68 -5.31
N ARG A 321 8.62 32.47 -6.29
CA ARG A 321 8.58 33.92 -6.22
C ARG A 321 7.13 34.31 -6.01
N LYS A 322 6.79 34.70 -4.77
CA LYS A 322 5.57 35.44 -4.46
C LYS A 322 5.63 36.74 -5.26
N SER A 323 4.86 36.82 -6.34
CA SER A 323 4.49 38.07 -6.97
C SER A 323 3.64 38.87 -5.98
N TYR A 324 4.01 40.15 -5.83
CA TYR A 324 3.47 41.16 -4.92
C TYR A 324 1.95 41.30 -4.93
#